data_AF-A0A954Y3G7-F1
#
_entry.id   AF-A0A954Y3G7-F1
#
_cell.length_a   1.000
_cell.length_b   1.000
_cell.length_c   1.000
_cell.angle_alpha   90.00
_cell.angle_beta   90.00
_cell.angle_gamma   90.00
#
_symmetry.space_group_name_H-M   'P 1'
#
loop_
_entity.id
_entity.type
_entity.pdbx_description
1 polymer ?
#
loop_
_entity_poly.entity_id
_entity_poly.type
_entity_poly.pdbx_seq_one_letter_code
_entity_poly.pdbx_strand_id
1 'polypeptide(L)'
;MTNHDDTRRDFLQRTGQAACAAAIVGTGAILGRRACSGDAWVIAPNRCVNIRLGVTGSDEVCNACAEQCVLPLSAVRAVNQHDRCGRCCICPAYFDVRSQVGPDGLPTKKLCPRDAIVRTPIGEVDPYDPLNNFYEYTIDDDLCNGCGRCVMECKDPAGLGSIRLEVRYDLCLRCNQCSIAQACPEDAYVRVGPEPAPAVALEGGHA
;
A
#
# COMPACT_ATOMS: atom_id res chain seq x y z
N MET A 1 -48.59 57.69 7.77
CA MET A 1 -47.89 56.73 8.66
C MET A 1 -47.36 55.60 7.81
N THR A 2 -46.11 55.70 7.35
CA THR A 2 -45.43 54.64 6.60
C THR A 2 -44.78 53.69 7.62
N ASN A 3 -45.18 52.42 7.58
CA ASN A 3 -44.72 51.34 8.45
C ASN A 3 -43.19 51.22 8.46
N HIS A 4 -42.55 51.81 9.48
CA HIS A 4 -41.12 51.65 9.72
C HIS A 4 -40.75 50.20 10.12
N ASP A 5 -41.72 49.46 10.69
CA ASP A 5 -41.56 48.07 11.11
C ASP A 5 -41.48 47.07 9.95
N ASP A 6 -42.21 47.30 8.85
CA ASP A 6 -42.14 46.46 7.65
C ASP A 6 -40.76 46.53 6.98
N THR A 7 -40.14 47.71 7.03
CA THR A 7 -38.83 47.96 6.39
C THR A 7 -37.68 47.30 7.17
N ARG A 8 -37.74 47.32 8.51
CA ARG A 8 -36.75 46.65 9.38
C ARG A 8 -36.87 45.13 9.30
N ARG A 9 -38.09 44.61 9.28
CA ARG A 9 -38.34 43.17 9.18
C ARG A 9 -37.89 42.62 7.82
N ASP A 10 -38.21 43.31 6.72
CA ASP A 10 -37.76 42.92 5.37
C ASP A 10 -36.23 43.02 5.24
N PHE A 11 -35.61 44.05 5.81
CA PHE A 11 -34.14 44.13 5.87
C PHE A 11 -33.54 42.93 6.59
N LEU A 12 -33.94 42.67 7.85
CA LEU A 12 -33.42 41.54 8.63
C LEU A 12 -33.65 40.19 7.93
N GLN A 13 -34.81 40.01 7.28
CA GLN A 13 -35.12 38.79 6.53
C GLN A 13 -34.19 38.60 5.33
N ARG A 14 -33.95 39.65 4.54
CA ARG A 14 -33.04 39.60 3.39
C ARG A 14 -31.59 39.37 3.80
N THR A 15 -31.11 40.05 4.85
CA THR A 15 -29.75 39.83 5.36
C THR A 15 -29.58 38.42 5.91
N GLY A 16 -30.58 37.89 6.62
CA GLY A 16 -30.57 36.51 7.11
C GLY A 16 -30.56 35.48 5.98
N GLN A 17 -31.39 35.68 4.94
CA GLN A 17 -31.40 34.81 3.75
C GLN A 17 -30.07 34.84 2.99
N ALA A 18 -29.47 36.03 2.81
CA ALA A 18 -28.16 36.17 2.19
C ALA A 18 -27.05 35.49 2.99
N ALA A 19 -27.07 35.61 4.34
CA ALA A 19 -26.12 34.93 5.21
C ALA A 19 -26.25 33.40 5.12
N CYS A 20 -27.47 32.87 5.15
CA CYS A 20 -27.71 31.44 4.96
C CYS A 20 -27.27 30.94 3.59
N ALA A 21 -27.58 31.68 2.52
CA ALA A 21 -27.15 31.33 1.17
C ALA A 21 -25.61 31.32 1.05
N ALA A 22 -24.95 32.33 1.59
CA ALA A 22 -23.48 32.40 1.63
C ALA A 22 -22.88 31.23 2.44
N ALA A 23 -23.49 30.85 3.56
CA ALA A 23 -23.05 29.72 4.36
C ALA A 23 -23.18 28.38 3.61
N ILE A 24 -24.31 28.15 2.93
CA ILE A 24 -24.55 26.94 2.13
C ILE A 24 -23.56 26.88 0.97
N VAL A 25 -23.40 27.96 0.20
CA VAL A 25 -22.47 28.02 -0.94
C VAL A 25 -21.03 27.84 -0.48
N GLY A 26 -20.62 28.53 0.59
CA GLY A 26 -19.27 28.41 1.14
C GLY A 26 -18.96 27.00 1.63
N THR A 27 -19.89 26.39 2.37
CA THR A 27 -19.74 25.00 2.83
C THR A 27 -19.71 24.01 1.66
N GLY A 28 -20.61 24.18 0.68
CA GLY A 28 -20.65 23.36 -0.53
C GLY A 28 -19.36 23.45 -1.35
N ALA A 29 -18.78 24.65 -1.49
CA ALA A 29 -17.51 24.86 -2.19
C ALA A 29 -16.32 24.19 -1.46
N ILE A 30 -16.27 24.27 -0.13
CA ILE A 30 -15.23 23.62 0.68
C ILE A 30 -15.34 22.09 0.59
N LEU A 31 -16.55 21.56 0.75
CA LEU A 31 -16.80 20.11 0.64
C LEU A 31 -16.53 19.60 -0.78
N GLY A 32 -16.95 20.34 -1.81
CA GLY A 32 -16.67 20.00 -3.21
C GLY A 32 -15.16 19.97 -3.51
N ARG A 33 -14.39 20.94 -3.02
CA ARG A 33 -12.92 20.93 -3.15
C ARG A 33 -12.27 19.73 -2.48
N ARG A 34 -12.72 19.35 -1.27
CA ARG A 34 -12.23 18.15 -0.58
C ARG A 34 -12.66 16.84 -1.23
N ALA A 35 -13.84 16.79 -1.84
CA ALA A 35 -14.28 15.62 -2.60
C ALA A 35 -13.47 15.45 -3.90
N CYS A 36 -13.06 16.56 -4.52
CA CYS A 36 -12.30 16.57 -5.77
C CYS A 36 -10.78 16.54 -5.58
N SER A 37 -10.23 16.57 -4.37
CA SER A 37 -8.78 16.66 -4.14
C SER A 37 -8.02 15.38 -4.49
N GLY A 38 -8.68 14.36 -5.05
CA GLY A 38 -8.02 13.15 -5.55
C GLY A 38 -7.25 12.41 -4.46
N ASP A 39 -7.68 12.54 -3.20
CA ASP A 39 -6.96 11.97 -2.07
C ASP A 39 -6.83 10.46 -2.25
N ALA A 40 -5.60 9.98 -2.22
CA ALA A 40 -5.29 8.56 -2.29
C ALA A 40 -4.83 8.06 -0.92
N TRP A 41 -5.10 6.78 -0.65
CA TRP A 41 -4.54 6.10 0.51
C TRP A 41 -3.22 5.47 0.12
N VAL A 42 -2.14 5.83 0.81
CA VAL A 42 -0.83 5.14 0.71
C VAL A 42 -0.49 4.48 2.03
N ILE A 43 0.39 3.49 1.97
CA ILE A 43 0.98 2.88 3.15
C ILE A 43 2.27 3.65 3.49
N ALA A 44 2.32 4.25 4.67
CA ALA A 44 3.52 4.85 5.24
C ALA A 44 4.52 3.72 5.60
N PRO A 45 5.64 3.58 4.87
CA PRO A 45 6.50 2.41 4.98
C PRO A 45 7.13 2.22 6.37
N ASN A 46 7.43 3.32 7.06
CA ASN A 46 8.02 3.33 8.40
C ASN A 46 7.03 2.96 9.53
N ARG A 47 5.72 3.00 9.27
CA ARG A 47 4.69 2.64 10.26
C ARG A 47 4.25 1.19 10.12
N CYS A 48 4.09 0.72 8.88
CA CYS A 48 3.58 -0.63 8.63
C CYS A 48 4.55 -1.70 9.14
N VAL A 49 4.11 -2.55 10.07
CA VAL A 49 4.92 -3.68 10.60
C VAL A 49 5.46 -4.58 9.48
N ASN A 50 4.66 -4.82 8.45
CA ASN A 50 5.08 -5.62 7.30
C ASN A 50 6.22 -4.99 6.50
N ILE A 51 6.37 -3.65 6.50
CA ILE A 51 7.32 -2.93 5.63
C ILE A 51 8.52 -2.36 6.43
N ARG A 52 8.29 -1.81 7.63
CA ARG A 52 9.31 -1.12 8.41
C ARG A 52 10.48 -2.05 8.75
N LEU A 53 11.67 -1.48 8.80
CA LEU A 53 12.87 -2.20 9.22
C LEU A 53 12.83 -2.49 10.73
N GLY A 54 13.63 -3.46 11.16
CA GLY A 54 13.71 -3.88 12.57
C GLY A 54 12.62 -4.87 13.02
N VAL A 55 11.67 -5.20 12.14
CA VAL A 55 10.66 -6.26 12.35
C VAL A 55 10.78 -7.28 11.22
N THR A 56 11.07 -8.54 11.57
CA THR A 56 11.37 -9.62 10.61
C THR A 56 10.76 -10.93 11.08
N GLY A 57 10.56 -11.87 10.15
CA GLY A 57 9.99 -13.18 10.43
C GLY A 57 8.51 -13.29 10.05
N SER A 58 8.18 -14.35 9.31
CA SER A 58 6.83 -14.63 8.81
C SER A 58 5.75 -14.78 9.90
N ASP A 59 6.16 -14.98 11.15
CA ASP A 59 5.27 -15.18 12.30
C ASP A 59 4.67 -13.85 12.80
N GLU A 60 5.30 -12.72 12.49
CA GLU A 60 4.85 -11.37 12.88
C GLU A 60 4.07 -10.66 11.75
N VAL A 61 3.72 -11.39 10.69
CA VAL A 61 3.00 -10.82 9.54
C VAL A 61 1.61 -10.35 9.92
N CYS A 62 1.31 -9.09 9.63
CA CYS A 62 -0.04 -8.54 9.69
C CYS A 62 -0.81 -8.85 8.40
N ASN A 63 -1.95 -9.55 8.49
CA ASN A 63 -2.78 -9.90 7.32
C ASN A 63 -3.92 -8.91 7.02
N ALA A 64 -4.00 -7.78 7.74
CA ALA A 64 -5.12 -6.83 7.58
C ALA A 64 -5.31 -6.35 6.13
N CYS A 65 -4.22 -6.15 5.37
CA CYS A 65 -4.30 -5.74 3.97
C CYS A 65 -5.00 -6.77 3.08
N ALA A 66 -4.86 -8.07 3.39
CA ALA A 66 -5.49 -9.14 2.66
C ALA A 66 -6.94 -9.39 3.08
N GLU A 67 -7.26 -9.18 4.35
CA GLU A 67 -8.54 -9.58 4.95
C GLU A 67 -9.57 -8.46 5.03
N GLN A 68 -9.12 -7.21 5.14
CA GLN A 68 -10.01 -6.09 5.46
C GLN A 68 -10.43 -5.31 4.21
N CYS A 69 -9.90 -5.62 3.03
CA CYS A 69 -10.34 -4.96 1.81
C CYS A 69 -11.79 -5.31 1.49
N VAL A 70 -12.56 -4.34 1.03
CA VAL A 70 -13.94 -4.57 0.53
C VAL A 70 -13.97 -5.38 -0.76
N LEU A 71 -12.86 -5.46 -1.49
CA LEU A 71 -12.74 -6.27 -2.70
C LEU A 71 -12.40 -7.73 -2.32
N PRO A 72 -12.99 -8.73 -3.01
CA PRO A 72 -12.70 -10.15 -2.76
C PRO A 72 -11.22 -10.50 -2.88
N LEU A 73 -10.54 -9.89 -3.85
CA LEU A 73 -9.09 -9.83 -3.93
C LEU A 73 -8.70 -8.39 -3.65
N SER A 74 -7.89 -8.16 -2.61
CA SER A 74 -7.59 -6.81 -2.07
C SER A 74 -7.20 -5.80 -3.15
N ALA A 75 -7.26 -4.49 -2.90
CA ALA A 75 -6.58 -3.52 -3.77
C ALA A 75 -5.09 -3.38 -3.41
N VAL A 76 -4.64 -3.96 -2.30
CA VAL A 76 -3.24 -3.92 -1.88
C VAL A 76 -2.50 -5.09 -2.50
N ARG A 77 -1.36 -4.81 -3.15
CA ARG A 77 -0.49 -5.82 -3.76
C ARG A 77 0.91 -5.71 -3.19
N ALA A 78 1.62 -6.82 -3.23
CA ALA A 78 3.07 -6.77 -3.16
C ALA A 78 3.59 -6.20 -4.49
N VAL A 79 4.62 -5.36 -4.45
CA VAL A 79 5.29 -4.80 -5.63
C VAL A 79 6.78 -4.95 -5.43
N ASN A 80 7.49 -5.48 -6.43
CA ASN A 80 8.94 -5.59 -6.40
C ASN A 80 9.59 -4.38 -7.09
N GLN A 81 10.36 -3.60 -6.32
CA GLN A 81 11.24 -2.57 -6.85
C GLN A 81 12.53 -3.22 -7.37
N HIS A 82 12.49 -3.59 -8.65
CA HIS A 82 13.53 -4.37 -9.32
C HIS A 82 14.91 -3.72 -9.32
N ASP A 83 15.00 -2.39 -9.27
CA ASP A 83 16.22 -1.60 -9.14
C ASP A 83 16.92 -1.77 -7.78
N ARG A 84 16.19 -2.24 -6.76
CA ARG A 84 16.68 -2.55 -5.41
C ARG A 84 16.72 -4.05 -5.13
N CYS A 85 16.29 -4.88 -6.07
CA CYS A 85 16.20 -6.32 -5.88
C CYS A 85 17.56 -6.98 -6.09
N GLY A 86 17.96 -7.87 -5.16
CA GLY A 86 19.23 -8.60 -5.24
C GLY A 86 19.26 -9.72 -6.29
N ARG A 87 18.13 -9.99 -6.98
CA ARG A 87 17.99 -11.03 -8.01
C ARG A 87 18.50 -12.41 -7.58
N CYS A 88 18.33 -12.73 -6.29
CA CYS A 88 18.94 -13.88 -5.63
C CYS A 88 18.57 -15.21 -6.30
N CYS A 89 19.48 -16.18 -6.32
CA CYS A 89 19.12 -17.57 -6.65
C CYS A 89 18.14 -18.15 -5.62
N ILE A 90 18.45 -17.95 -4.33
CA ILE A 90 17.57 -18.31 -3.20
C ILE A 90 17.04 -17.01 -2.59
N CYS A 91 15.87 -16.57 -3.05
CA CYS A 91 15.21 -15.39 -2.50
C CYS A 91 14.38 -15.75 -1.26
N PRO A 92 14.61 -15.13 -0.09
CA PRO A 92 13.82 -15.39 1.13
C PRO A 92 12.37 -14.93 1.03
N ALA A 93 12.07 -14.00 0.11
CA ALA A 93 10.69 -13.58 -0.15
C ALA A 93 9.92 -14.57 -1.04
N TYR A 94 10.61 -15.46 -1.74
CA TYR A 94 10.04 -16.48 -2.62
C TYR A 94 9.96 -17.84 -1.93
N PHE A 95 11.06 -18.27 -1.33
CA PHE A 95 11.20 -19.55 -0.64
C PHE A 95 10.99 -19.38 0.86
N ASP A 96 10.36 -20.38 1.49
CA ASP A 96 10.54 -20.59 2.92
C ASP A 96 11.93 -21.19 3.13
N VAL A 97 12.90 -20.33 3.44
CA VAL A 97 14.31 -20.71 3.62
C VAL A 97 14.56 -21.62 4.84
N ARG A 98 13.54 -21.81 5.70
CA ARG A 98 13.58 -22.73 6.83
C ARG A 98 13.08 -24.13 6.45
N SER A 99 12.54 -24.29 5.24
CA SER A 99 12.06 -25.58 4.74
C SER A 99 13.21 -26.53 4.39
N GLN A 100 12.88 -27.81 4.17
CA GLN A 100 13.87 -28.79 3.71
C GLN A 100 14.44 -28.37 2.35
N VAL A 101 15.72 -28.66 2.13
CA VAL A 101 16.38 -28.42 0.85
C VAL A 101 16.22 -29.65 -0.04
N GLY A 102 15.81 -29.42 -1.29
CA GLY A 102 15.62 -30.45 -2.29
C GLY A 102 16.94 -30.94 -2.92
N PRO A 103 16.88 -31.96 -3.79
CA PRO A 103 18.05 -32.47 -4.51
C PRO A 103 18.71 -31.43 -5.43
N ASP A 104 17.99 -30.39 -5.82
CA ASP A 104 18.44 -29.26 -6.62
C ASP A 104 19.14 -28.16 -5.80
N GLY A 105 19.26 -28.34 -4.48
CA GLY A 105 19.88 -27.37 -3.58
C GLY A 105 18.97 -26.18 -3.23
N LEU A 106 17.68 -26.22 -3.60
CA LEU A 106 16.73 -25.16 -3.31
C LEU A 106 15.78 -25.53 -2.16
N PRO A 107 15.26 -24.56 -1.39
CA PRO A 107 14.22 -24.84 -0.42
C PRO A 107 12.95 -25.38 -1.11
N THR A 108 12.32 -26.38 -0.49
CA THR A 108 11.20 -27.14 -1.07
C THR A 108 9.85 -26.45 -0.99
N LYS A 109 9.71 -25.43 -0.14
CA LYS A 109 8.44 -24.70 0.05
C LYS A 109 8.54 -23.25 -0.42
N LYS A 110 7.46 -22.77 -1.04
CA LYS A 110 7.26 -21.35 -1.33
C LYS A 110 6.69 -20.62 -0.12
N LEU A 111 7.09 -19.37 0.07
CA LEU A 111 6.61 -18.53 1.15
C LEU A 111 5.21 -17.97 0.87
N CYS A 112 4.91 -17.65 -0.39
CA CYS A 112 3.62 -17.11 -0.78
C CYS A 112 2.55 -18.22 -0.79
N PRO A 113 1.50 -18.15 0.06
CA PRO A 113 0.47 -19.18 0.12
C PRO A 113 -0.42 -19.23 -1.13
N ARG A 114 -0.40 -18.16 -1.95
CA ARG A 114 -1.16 -18.05 -3.21
C ARG A 114 -0.30 -18.25 -4.45
N ASP A 115 0.98 -18.58 -4.26
CA ASP A 115 1.97 -18.72 -5.33
C ASP A 115 2.01 -17.52 -6.31
N ALA A 116 1.84 -16.31 -5.78
CA ALA A 116 1.69 -15.09 -6.56
C ALA A 116 3.03 -14.46 -7.00
N ILE A 117 4.14 -15.19 -6.91
CA ILE A 117 5.45 -14.68 -7.31
C ILE A 117 5.95 -15.57 -8.45
N VAL A 118 6.24 -14.94 -9.58
CA VAL A 118 6.85 -15.59 -10.75
C VAL A 118 8.36 -15.41 -10.66
N ARG A 119 9.09 -16.52 -10.72
CA ARG A 119 10.56 -16.54 -10.70
C ARG A 119 11.07 -16.90 -12.09
N THR A 120 11.73 -15.96 -12.76
CA THR A 120 12.23 -16.10 -14.14
C THR A 120 13.75 -15.98 -14.16
N PRO A 121 14.50 -16.95 -14.71
CA PRO A 121 15.95 -16.79 -14.87
C PRO A 121 16.25 -15.63 -15.82
N ILE A 122 17.26 -14.84 -15.49
CA ILE A 122 17.69 -13.69 -16.28
C ILE A 122 19.21 -13.71 -16.47
N GLY A 123 19.69 -13.09 -17.56
CA GLY A 123 21.11 -13.05 -17.88
C GLY A 123 21.63 -14.36 -18.46
N GLU A 124 22.93 -14.57 -18.35
CA GLU A 124 23.59 -15.81 -18.74
C GLU A 124 23.35 -16.88 -17.66
N VAL A 125 22.89 -18.06 -18.08
CA VAL A 125 22.64 -19.17 -17.18
C VAL A 125 23.89 -20.04 -17.13
N ASP A 126 24.51 -20.13 -15.95
CA ASP A 126 25.59 -21.05 -15.66
C ASP A 126 25.01 -22.45 -15.36
N PRO A 127 25.24 -23.44 -16.23
CA PRO A 127 24.75 -24.80 -16.02
C PRO A 127 25.64 -25.60 -15.05
N TYR A 128 26.85 -25.12 -14.74
CA TYR A 128 27.82 -25.79 -13.87
C TYR A 128 27.74 -25.31 -12.43
N ASP A 129 27.36 -24.05 -12.22
CA ASP A 129 27.04 -23.48 -10.91
C ASP A 129 25.64 -22.86 -10.88
N PRO A 130 24.59 -23.66 -10.61
CA PRO A 130 23.21 -23.18 -10.55
C PRO A 130 22.96 -22.08 -9.50
N LEU A 131 23.82 -21.97 -8.47
CA LEU A 131 23.70 -20.95 -7.43
C LEU A 131 24.21 -19.58 -7.89
N ASN A 132 24.99 -19.54 -8.97
CA ASN A 132 25.48 -18.32 -9.61
C ASN A 132 24.47 -17.70 -10.60
N ASN A 133 23.27 -18.29 -10.73
CA ASN A 133 22.22 -17.77 -11.61
C ASN A 133 21.39 -16.66 -10.94
N PHE A 134 20.99 -15.69 -11.74
CA PHE A 134 20.15 -14.57 -11.31
C PHE A 134 18.70 -14.75 -11.74
N TYR A 135 17.78 -14.25 -10.92
CA TYR A 135 16.35 -14.40 -11.15
C TYR A 135 15.58 -13.10 -10.98
N GLU A 136 14.66 -12.86 -11.90
CA GLU A 136 13.63 -11.86 -11.78
C GLU A 136 12.42 -12.41 -11.02
N TYR A 137 11.90 -11.59 -10.10
CA TYR A 137 10.78 -11.94 -9.22
C TYR A 137 9.65 -10.96 -9.48
N THR A 138 8.70 -11.34 -10.31
CA THR A 138 7.53 -10.52 -10.64
C THR A 138 6.34 -10.96 -9.79
N ILE A 139 5.51 -10.01 -9.37
CA ILE A 139 4.27 -10.32 -8.64
C ILE A 139 3.14 -10.49 -9.64
N ASP A 140 2.44 -11.62 -9.56
CA ASP A 140 1.19 -11.85 -10.28
C ASP A 140 0.04 -11.19 -9.50
N ASP A 141 -0.50 -10.11 -10.07
CA ASP A 141 -1.57 -9.32 -9.44
C ASP A 141 -2.93 -10.04 -9.37
N ASP A 142 -3.16 -11.06 -10.20
CA ASP A 142 -4.38 -11.86 -10.22
C ASP A 142 -4.38 -12.88 -9.07
N LEU A 143 -3.20 -13.25 -8.58
CA LEU A 143 -3.01 -14.17 -7.46
C LEU A 143 -2.73 -13.45 -6.15
N CYS A 144 -2.03 -12.32 -6.17
CA CYS A 144 -1.58 -11.64 -4.96
C CYS A 144 -2.75 -10.99 -4.24
N ASN A 145 -2.90 -11.24 -2.93
CA ASN A 145 -3.90 -10.59 -2.10
C ASN A 145 -3.32 -9.55 -1.12
N GLY A 146 -2.00 -9.29 -1.19
CA GLY A 146 -1.34 -8.32 -0.31
C GLY A 146 -1.14 -8.80 1.14
N CYS A 147 -0.98 -10.12 1.39
CA CYS A 147 -0.78 -10.64 2.74
C CYS A 147 0.54 -10.20 3.42
N GLY A 148 1.53 -9.72 2.66
CA GLY A 148 2.76 -9.15 3.22
C GLY A 148 3.83 -10.15 3.67
N ARG A 149 3.60 -11.46 3.56
CA ARG A 149 4.62 -12.48 3.91
C ARG A 149 5.94 -12.30 3.15
N CYS A 150 5.87 -12.13 1.83
CA CYS A 150 7.04 -11.86 1.00
C CYS A 150 7.72 -10.53 1.34
N VAL A 151 6.95 -9.51 1.74
CA VAL A 151 7.48 -8.21 2.15
C VAL A 151 8.26 -8.33 3.45
N MET A 152 7.76 -9.14 4.41
CA MET A 152 8.45 -9.38 5.69
C MET A 152 9.79 -10.08 5.53
N GLU A 153 9.88 -11.09 4.66
CA GLU A 153 11.12 -11.85 4.44
C GLU A 153 12.07 -11.20 3.42
N CYS A 154 11.61 -10.19 2.67
CA CYS A 154 12.48 -9.45 1.76
C CYS A 154 13.38 -8.44 2.49
N LYS A 155 13.39 -8.35 3.82
CA LYS A 155 14.13 -7.33 4.58
C LYS A 155 15.52 -7.82 5.03
N ASP A 156 16.38 -6.87 5.44
CA ASP A 156 17.65 -7.18 6.07
C ASP A 156 17.45 -8.08 7.31
N PRO A 157 18.38 -9.03 7.58
CA PRO A 157 19.64 -9.26 6.87
C PRO A 157 19.56 -10.19 5.66
N ALA A 158 18.42 -10.85 5.41
CA ALA A 158 18.32 -11.88 4.37
C ALA A 158 17.95 -11.33 2.98
N GLY A 159 17.24 -10.21 2.93
CA GLY A 159 16.84 -9.51 1.71
C GLY A 159 17.15 -8.01 1.76
N LEU A 160 16.79 -7.28 0.70
CA LEU A 160 17.17 -5.87 0.49
C LEU A 160 16.00 -4.85 0.60
N GLY A 161 14.85 -5.28 1.09
CA GLY A 161 13.62 -4.48 1.19
C GLY A 161 12.98 -4.10 -0.15
N SER A 162 13.27 -4.86 -1.21
CA SER A 162 12.83 -4.56 -2.58
C SER A 162 11.33 -4.76 -2.80
N ILE A 163 10.72 -5.76 -2.15
CA ILE A 163 9.29 -6.04 -2.25
C ILE A 163 8.56 -5.28 -1.14
N ARG A 164 7.53 -4.49 -1.48
CA ARG A 164 6.71 -3.71 -0.53
C ARG A 164 5.22 -3.91 -0.77
N LEU A 165 4.39 -3.60 0.22
CA LEU A 165 2.94 -3.50 0.00
C LEU A 165 2.61 -2.11 -0.53
N GLU A 166 1.79 -2.06 -1.57
CA GLU A 166 1.31 -0.83 -2.19
C GLU A 166 -0.20 -0.92 -2.47
N VAL A 167 -0.89 0.21 -2.36
CA VAL A 167 -2.30 0.32 -2.79
C VAL A 167 -2.31 0.53 -4.30
N ARG A 168 -2.92 -0.42 -5.03
CA ARG A 168 -3.06 -0.35 -6.48
C ARG A 168 -4.30 0.43 -6.86
N TYR A 169 -4.10 1.67 -7.30
CA TYR A 169 -5.19 2.60 -7.58
C TYR A 169 -6.03 2.22 -8.79
N ASP A 170 -5.44 1.48 -9.72
CA ASP A 170 -6.11 0.81 -10.84
C ASP A 170 -7.12 -0.26 -10.38
N LEU A 171 -6.87 -0.88 -9.22
CA LEU A 171 -7.75 -1.89 -8.62
C LEU A 171 -8.68 -1.31 -7.55
N CYS A 172 -8.24 -0.25 -6.87
CA CYS A 172 -8.96 0.36 -5.76
C CYS A 172 -10.29 0.99 -6.22
N LEU A 173 -11.38 0.74 -5.49
CA LEU A 173 -12.67 1.39 -5.74
C LEU A 173 -12.67 2.90 -5.46
N ARG A 174 -11.58 3.44 -4.89
CA ARG A 174 -11.47 4.85 -4.49
C ARG A 174 -12.66 5.31 -3.63
N CYS A 175 -13.09 4.46 -2.70
CA CYS A 175 -14.26 4.71 -1.84
C CYS A 175 -14.07 5.87 -0.83
N ASN A 176 -12.91 6.51 -0.77
CA ASN A 176 -12.52 7.55 0.19
C ASN A 176 -12.61 7.16 1.68
N GLN A 177 -13.02 5.94 1.99
CA GLN A 177 -13.14 5.34 3.32
C GLN A 177 -12.53 3.93 3.28
N CYS A 178 -11.20 3.84 3.35
CA CYS A 178 -10.51 2.56 3.29
C CYS A 178 -10.78 1.74 4.57
N SER A 179 -11.41 0.57 4.43
CA SER A 179 -11.64 -0.37 5.52
C SER A 179 -10.34 -0.92 6.10
N ILE A 180 -9.32 -1.14 5.26
CA ILE A 180 -7.99 -1.55 5.72
C ILE A 180 -7.36 -0.46 6.59
N ALA A 181 -7.50 0.81 6.21
CA ALA A 181 -6.97 1.91 7.01
C ALA A 181 -7.62 1.96 8.41
N GLN A 182 -8.93 1.76 8.50
CA GLN A 182 -9.67 1.71 9.78
C GLN A 182 -9.26 0.52 10.66
N ALA A 183 -8.95 -0.63 10.03
CA ALA A 183 -8.56 -1.86 10.74
C ALA A 183 -7.05 -2.01 10.94
N CYS A 184 -6.22 -1.07 10.45
CA CYS A 184 -4.77 -1.20 10.50
C CYS A 184 -4.27 -1.03 11.95
N PRO A 185 -3.59 -2.03 12.53
CA PRO A 185 -3.16 -1.96 13.94
C PRO A 185 -2.04 -0.93 14.18
N GLU A 186 -1.33 -0.50 13.13
CA GLU A 186 -0.17 0.40 13.22
C GLU A 186 -0.48 1.82 12.72
N ASP A 187 -1.74 2.14 12.40
CA ASP A 187 -2.14 3.42 11.78
C ASP A 187 -1.22 3.81 10.59
N ALA A 188 -0.92 2.81 9.75
CA ALA A 188 0.08 2.93 8.70
C ALA A 188 -0.47 3.57 7.41
N TYR A 189 -1.78 3.75 7.29
CA TYR A 189 -2.40 4.31 6.10
C TYR A 189 -2.53 5.82 6.24
N VAL A 190 -1.99 6.56 5.28
CA VAL A 190 -2.07 8.02 5.25
C VAL A 190 -2.73 8.52 3.98
N ARG A 191 -3.42 9.64 4.10
CA ARG A 191 -4.01 10.35 2.97
C ARG A 191 -2.94 11.23 2.34
N VAL A 192 -2.66 10.98 1.08
CA VAL A 192 -1.85 11.85 0.24
C VAL A 192 -2.77 12.65 -0.66
N GLY A 193 -2.38 13.90 -0.97
CA GLY A 193 -3.12 14.78 -1.89
C GLY A 193 -3.19 14.22 -3.32
N PRO A 194 -3.57 15.04 -4.33
CA PRO A 194 -3.84 14.52 -5.66
C PRO A 194 -2.60 13.85 -6.27
N GLU A 195 -2.87 12.73 -6.93
CA GLU A 195 -1.97 11.66 -7.39
C GLU A 195 -0.81 12.12 -8.30
N PRO A 196 0.37 11.43 -8.25
CA PRO A 196 0.77 10.39 -7.30
C PRO A 196 1.65 10.95 -6.17
N ALA A 197 1.56 10.32 -5.00
CA ALA A 197 2.54 10.55 -3.93
C ALA A 197 3.95 10.11 -4.38
N PRO A 198 5.00 10.89 -4.07
CA PRO A 198 6.36 10.49 -4.38
C PRO A 198 6.72 9.21 -3.62
N ALA A 199 7.49 8.33 -4.29
CA ALA A 199 8.10 7.18 -3.64
C ALA A 199 9.04 7.65 -2.53
N VAL A 200 8.57 7.67 -1.29
CA VAL A 200 9.42 8.01 -0.15
C VAL A 200 10.41 6.88 0.04
N ALA A 201 11.71 7.22 0.04
CA ALA A 201 12.75 6.27 0.39
C ALA A 201 12.52 5.79 1.83
N LEU A 202 12.67 4.48 2.06
CA LEU A 202 12.84 3.97 3.42
C LEU A 202 14.12 4.62 3.97
N GLU A 203 13.98 5.52 4.94
CA GLU A 203 15.12 6.01 5.71
C GLU A 203 15.62 4.86 6.59
N GLY A 204 16.57 4.10 6.05
CA GLY A 204 17.38 3.18 6.83
C GLY A 204 18.43 3.98 7.56
N GLY A 205 18.26 4.14 8.87
CA GLY A 205 19.30 4.70 9.72
C GLY A 205 20.53 3.79 9.73
N HIS A 206 21.63 4.29 9.17
CA HIS A 206 23.00 4.00 9.60
C HIS A 206 23.80 5.29 9.37
N ALA A 207 24.14 5.96 10.47
CA ALA A 207 25.37 6.72 10.58
C ALA A 207 26.44 5.76 11.13
#